data_AF-A0A9D1KA36-F1
#
_entry.id   AF-A0A9D1KA36-F1
#
_cell.length_a   1.000
_cell.length_b   1.000
_cell.length_c   1.000
_cell.angle_alpha   90.00
_cell.angle_beta   90.00
_cell.angle_gamma   90.00
#
_symmetry.space_group_name_H-M   'P 1'
#
loop_
_entity.id
_entity.type
_entity.pdbx_description
1 polymer ?
#
loop_
_entity_poly.entity_id
_entity_poly.type
_entity_poly.pdbx_seq_one_letter_code
_entity_poly.pdbx_strand_id
1 'polypeptide(L)'
;MHINEYKLIQKEIDEQNISIVDYAKKHGIKLGTLYRGLQNVKKYGEPIMISKFESEEVKPKKKITASIDFESKIVSLSFSDTEQLVSLVRVLENV
;
A
#
# COMPACT_ATOMS: atom_id res chain seq x y z
N MET A 1 6.06 -13.01 -2.54
CA MET A 1 5.58 -13.43 -3.87
C MET A 1 6.16 -12.49 -4.90
N HIS A 2 7.10 -12.96 -5.71
CA HIS A 2 7.86 -12.17 -6.68
C HIS A 2 7.03 -11.87 -7.93
N ILE A 3 7.35 -10.78 -8.65
CA ILE A 3 6.61 -10.39 -9.87
C ILE A 3 6.59 -11.47 -10.96
N ASN A 4 7.63 -12.31 -11.01
CA ASN A 4 7.72 -13.46 -11.92
C ASN A 4 6.66 -14.54 -11.59
N GLU A 5 6.30 -14.70 -10.32
CA GLU A 5 5.26 -15.65 -9.91
C GLU A 5 3.88 -15.14 -10.35
N TYR A 6 3.63 -13.83 -10.29
CA TYR A 6 2.38 -13.26 -10.81
C TYR A 6 2.25 -13.34 -12.33
N LYS A 7 3.37 -13.30 -13.08
CA LYS A 7 3.36 -13.54 -14.54
C LYS A 7 2.94 -14.97 -14.88
N LEU A 8 3.49 -15.95 -14.14
CA LEU A 8 3.11 -17.35 -14.30
C LEU A 8 1.63 -17.56 -13.95
N ILE A 9 1.15 -16.93 -12.88
CA ILE A 9 -0.25 -17.03 -12.48
C ILE A 9 -1.19 -16.38 -13.49
N GLN A 10 -0.84 -15.22 -14.06
CA GLN A 10 -1.63 -14.62 -15.13
C GLN A 10 -1.74 -15.58 -16.31
N LYS A 11 -0.62 -16.19 -16.71
CA LYS A 11 -0.58 -17.18 -17.80
C LYS A 11 -1.43 -18.41 -17.47
N GLU A 12 -1.36 -18.95 -16.26
CA GLU A 12 -2.18 -20.09 -15.83
C GLU A 12 -3.68 -19.76 -15.80
N ILE A 13 -4.05 -18.56 -15.38
CA ILE A 13 -5.45 -18.08 -15.38
C ILE A 13 -5.98 -17.99 -16.81
N ASP A 14 -5.16 -17.45 -17.72
CA ASP A 14 -5.51 -17.32 -19.13
C ASP A 14 -5.58 -18.70 -19.84
N GLU A 15 -4.64 -19.61 -19.53
CA GLU A 15 -4.61 -20.98 -20.07
C GLU A 15 -5.77 -21.85 -19.55
N GLN A 16 -6.11 -21.72 -18.28
CA GLN A 16 -7.23 -22.44 -17.68
C GLN A 16 -8.59 -21.79 -17.98
N ASN A 17 -8.59 -20.57 -18.56
CA ASN A 17 -9.78 -19.77 -18.82
C ASN A 17 -10.71 -19.66 -17.60
N ILE A 18 -10.12 -19.41 -16.43
CA ILE A 18 -10.81 -19.28 -15.14
C ILE A 18 -10.77 -17.85 -14.65
N SER A 19 -11.69 -17.48 -13.77
CA SER A 19 -11.65 -16.15 -13.17
C SER A 19 -10.52 -16.06 -12.13
N ILE A 20 -9.97 -14.86 -11.93
CA ILE A 20 -8.99 -14.57 -10.88
C ILE A 20 -9.55 -14.92 -9.49
N VAL A 21 -10.87 -14.80 -9.30
CA VAL A 21 -11.56 -15.14 -8.04
C VAL A 21 -11.53 -16.64 -7.80
N ASP A 22 -11.76 -17.44 -8.83
CA ASP A 22 -11.77 -18.90 -8.74
C ASP A 22 -10.34 -19.43 -8.54
N TYR A 23 -9.35 -18.84 -9.22
CA TYR A 23 -7.94 -19.11 -8.97
C TYR A 23 -7.55 -18.81 -7.51
N ALA A 24 -7.95 -17.64 -6.99
CA ALA A 24 -7.65 -17.25 -5.61
C ALA A 24 -8.25 -18.23 -4.59
N LYS A 25 -9.50 -18.66 -4.79
CA LYS A 25 -10.17 -19.65 -3.92
C LYS A 25 -9.49 -21.02 -3.99
N LYS A 26 -9.17 -21.50 -5.20
CA LYS A 26 -8.54 -22.81 -5.43
C LYS A 26 -7.16 -22.92 -4.77
N HIS A 27 -6.40 -21.84 -4.78
CA HIS A 27 -5.04 -21.80 -4.24
C HIS A 27 -4.93 -21.18 -2.83
N GLY A 28 -6.06 -20.85 -2.19
CA GLY A 28 -6.08 -20.25 -0.85
C GLY A 28 -5.42 -18.87 -0.76
N ILE A 29 -5.33 -18.15 -1.88
CA ILE A 29 -4.67 -16.85 -1.96
C ILE A 29 -5.70 -15.75 -1.66
N LYS A 30 -5.32 -14.75 -0.85
CA LYS A 30 -6.16 -13.56 -0.64
C LYS A 30 -6.37 -12.82 -1.96
N LEU A 31 -7.63 -12.66 -2.38
CA LEU A 31 -7.99 -12.03 -3.66
C LEU A 31 -7.34 -10.65 -3.85
N GLY A 32 -7.30 -9.80 -2.81
CA GLY A 32 -6.67 -8.48 -2.88
C GLY A 32 -5.15 -8.53 -3.11
N THR A 33 -4.47 -9.58 -2.61
CA THR A 33 -3.03 -9.80 -2.86
C THR A 33 -2.79 -10.23 -4.30
N LEU A 34 -3.63 -11.14 -4.82
CA LEU A 34 -3.57 -11.59 -6.20
C LEU A 34 -3.87 -10.44 -7.18
N TYR A 35 -4.92 -9.66 -6.92
CA TYR A 35 -5.33 -8.53 -7.76
C TYR A 35 -4.25 -7.44 -7.83
N ARG A 36 -3.62 -7.10 -6.70
CA ARG A 36 -2.52 -6.13 -6.63
C ARG A 36 -1.28 -6.63 -7.37
N GLY A 37 -0.94 -7.92 -7.24
CA GLY A 37 0.17 -8.54 -7.96
C GLY A 37 -0.04 -8.54 -9.47
N LEU A 38 -1.22 -8.93 -9.93
CA LEU A 38 -1.58 -8.95 -11.36
C LEU A 38 -1.69 -7.54 -11.97
N GLN A 39 -2.18 -6.55 -11.22
CA GLN A 39 -2.13 -5.15 -11.65
C GLN A 39 -0.70 -4.64 -11.87
N ASN A 40 0.23 -5.01 -10.99
CA ASN A 40 1.64 -4.67 -11.15
C ASN A 40 2.24 -5.35 -12.39
N VAL A 41 1.85 -6.59 -12.71
CA VAL A 41 2.26 -7.26 -13.96
C VAL A 41 1.77 -6.51 -15.19
N LYS A 42 0.52 -6.03 -15.19
CA LYS A 42 -0.03 -5.25 -16.32
C LYS A 42 0.60 -3.86 -16.46
N LYS A 43 0.93 -3.21 -15.33
CA LYS A 43 1.48 -1.84 -15.29
C LYS A 43 2.98 -1.78 -15.61
N TYR A 44 3.73 -2.82 -15.25
CA TYR A 44 5.19 -2.90 -15.42
C TYR A 44 5.56 -4.04 -16.39
N GLY A 45 4.77 -4.23 -17.45
CA GLY A 45 4.92 -5.31 -18.43
C GLY A 45 6.27 -5.32 -19.17
N GLU A 46 7.03 -4.23 -19.12
CA GLU A 46 8.40 -4.18 -19.61
C GLU A 46 9.41 -4.50 -18.49
N PRO A 47 10.49 -5.24 -18.80
CA PRO A 47 11.44 -5.68 -17.81
C PRO A 47 12.20 -4.47 -17.25
N ILE A 48 11.77 -3.96 -16.10
CA ILE A 48 12.65 -3.14 -15.28
C ILE A 48 13.66 -4.10 -14.66
N MET A 49 14.85 -4.16 -15.25
CA MET A 49 16.00 -4.84 -14.68
C MET A 49 16.43 -4.05 -13.45
N ILE A 50 15.82 -4.35 -12.30
CA ILE A 50 16.23 -3.78 -11.02
C ILE A 50 17.26 -4.73 -10.42
N SER A 51 18.53 -4.39 -10.62
CA SER A 51 19.66 -4.90 -9.84
C SER A 51 19.29 -4.89 -8.36
N LYS A 52 19.61 -5.99 -7.65
CA LYS A 52 19.44 -6.18 -6.21
C LYS A 52 19.63 -4.86 -5.44
N PHE A 53 18.53 -4.27 -5.03
CA PHE A 53 18.51 -3.39 -3.87
C PHE A 53 17.53 -4.03 -2.91
N GLU A 54 18.08 -4.61 -1.84
CA GLU A 54 17.34 -4.94 -0.64
C GLU A 54 16.61 -3.66 -0.20
N SER A 55 15.32 -3.57 -0.52
CA SER A 55 14.46 -2.58 0.08
C SER A 55 13.91 -3.23 1.33
N GLU A 56 14.48 -2.87 2.48
CA GLU A 56 13.78 -2.99 3.76
C GLU A 56 12.33 -2.51 3.55
N GLU A 57 11.36 -3.34 3.94
CA GLU A 57 9.97 -2.92 4.00
C GLU A 57 9.85 -1.75 4.98
N VAL A 58 9.88 -0.51 4.47
CA VAL A 58 9.42 0.63 5.24
C VAL A 58 7.89 0.51 5.30
N LYS A 59 7.41 -0.22 6.32
CA LYS A 59 5.99 -0.17 6.73
C LYS A 59 5.61 1.30 6.81
N PRO A 60 4.50 1.75 6.19
CA PRO A 60 4.06 3.12 6.36
C PRO A 60 3.88 3.37 7.86
N LYS A 61 4.71 4.27 8.42
CA LYS A 61 4.52 4.74 9.80
C LYS A 61 3.07 5.24 9.89
N LYS A 62 2.31 4.71 10.84
CA LYS A 62 0.92 5.14 11.08
C LYS A 62 0.95 6.66 11.27
N LYS A 63 0.41 7.40 10.31
CA LYS A 63 0.28 8.85 10.43
C LYS A 63 -0.94 9.16 11.30
N ILE A 64 -0.76 10.08 12.23
CA ILE A 64 -1.83 10.58 13.09
C ILE A 64 -2.27 11.90 12.49
N THR A 65 -3.57 12.07 12.22
CA THR A 65 -4.10 13.31 11.66
C THR A 65 -4.92 14.02 12.72
N ALA A 66 -4.64 15.30 12.94
CA ALA A 66 -5.46 16.18 13.78
C ALA A 66 -5.98 17.35 12.93
N SER A 67 -7.23 17.73 13.13
CA SER A 67 -7.82 18.90 12.49
C SER A 67 -8.04 19.97 13.54
N ILE A 68 -7.56 21.17 13.27
CA ILE A 68 -7.75 22.35 14.11
C ILE A 68 -8.73 23.26 13.38
N ASP A 69 -9.83 23.59 14.06
CA ASP A 69 -10.85 24.48 13.55
C ASP A 69 -10.53 25.91 13.98
N PHE A 70 -10.29 26.80 13.02
CA PHE A 70 -10.24 28.24 13.23
C PHE A 70 -11.53 28.84 12.67
N GLU A 71 -12.02 29.94 13.26
CA GLU A 71 -13.30 30.59 12.89
C GLU A 71 -13.50 30.81 11.38
N SER A 72 -12.41 30.99 10.63
CA SER A 72 -12.43 31.21 9.18
C SER A 72 -11.95 30.02 8.33
N LYS A 73 -11.38 28.97 8.93
CA LYS A 73 -10.77 27.84 8.21
C LYS A 73 -10.44 26.65 9.11
N ILE A 74 -10.69 25.44 8.61
CA ILE A 74 -10.15 24.20 9.19
C ILE A 74 -8.78 23.88 8.59
N VAL A 75 -7.79 23.61 9.44
CA VAL A 75 -6.45 23.18 9.05
C VAL A 75 -6.21 21.76 9.53
N SER A 76 -5.90 20.83 8.61
CA SER A 76 -5.54 19.45 8.94
C SER A 76 -4.02 19.27 8.95
N LEU A 77 -3.50 18.75 10.04
CA LEU A 77 -2.09 18.45 10.26
C LEU A 77 -1.88 16.94 10.40
N SER A 78 -0.79 16.43 9.83
CA SER A 78 -0.42 15.01 9.92
C SER A 78 0.92 14.85 10.61
N PHE A 79 0.97 13.97 11.60
CA PHE A 79 2.13 13.69 12.45
C PHE A 79 2.64 12.28 12.21
N SER A 80 3.94 12.11 12.37
CA SER A 80 4.62 10.82 12.15
C SER A 80 4.62 9.93 13.39
N ASP A 81 4.39 10.52 14.57
CA ASP A 81 4.34 9.87 15.87
C ASP A 81 3.50 10.70 16.85
N THR A 82 3.21 10.13 18.02
CA THR A 82 2.39 10.75 19.06
C THR A 82 3.09 11.89 19.78
N GLU A 83 4.43 11.91 19.85
CA GLU A 83 5.18 12.94 20.57
C GLU A 83 5.06 14.30 19.86
N GLN A 84 5.10 14.30 18.53
CA GLN A 84 4.85 15.50 17.72
C GLN A 84 3.45 16.09 17.97
N LEU A 85 2.42 15.25 18.06
CA LEU A 85 1.05 15.70 18.36
C LEU A 85 0.96 16.29 19.77
N VAL A 86 1.53 15.62 20.78
CA VAL A 86 1.55 16.10 22.17
C VAL A 86 2.31 17.43 22.27
N SER A 87 3.42 17.58 21.55
CA SER A 87 4.17 18.84 21.52
C SER A 87 3.34 19.98 20.95
N LEU A 88 2.55 19.75 19.90
CA LEU A 88 1.66 20.77 19.34
C LEU A 88 0.57 21.17 20.32
N VAL A 89 -0.09 20.21 20.97
CA VAL A 89 -1.12 20.47 21.99
C VAL A 89 -0.57 21.36 23.10
N ARG A 90 0.63 21.06 23.60
CA ARG A 90 1.29 21.88 24.63
C ARG A 90 1.58 23.31 24.18
N VAL A 91 1.97 23.52 22.92
CA VAL A 91 2.18 24.88 22.40
C VAL A 91 0.85 25.61 22.36
N LEU A 92 -0.22 24.99 21.86
CA LEU A 92 -1.55 25.60 21.79
C LEU A 92 -2.17 25.89 23.16
N GLU A 93 -1.90 25.06 24.18
CA GLU A 93 -2.32 25.30 25.56
C GLU A 93 -1.61 26.50 26.23
N ASN A 94 -0.47 26.94 25.69
CA ASN A 94 0.32 28.06 26.19
C ASN A 94 0.18 29.34 25.35
N VAL A 95 -0.75 29.37 24.39
CA VAL A 95 -1.10 30.54 23.57
C VAL A 95 -2.42 31.13 24.07
#